data_AF-A0A0P9NGZ7-F1
#
_entry.id   AF-A0A0P9NGZ7-F1
#
_cell.length_a   1.000
_cell.length_b   1.000
_cell.length_c   1.000
_cell.angle_alpha   90.00
_cell.angle_beta   90.00
_cell.angle_gamma   90.00
#
_symmetry.space_group_name_H-M   'P 1'
#
loop_
_entity.id
_entity.type
_entity.pdbx_description
1 polymer ?
#
loop_
_entity_poly.entity_id
_entity_poly.type
_entity_poly.pdbx_seq_one_letter_code
_entity_poly.pdbx_strand_id
1 'polypeptide(L)'
;MALTQKQWDERTALKRQKAGEEELRLRVRPGTKQALSELMAWAGIEEQGEAMTLMIHHLHAMGYPKCHPMLNPPRHGYEPSQIVAREFLNKSLLAIQNDPGNEIIEPN
;
A
#
# COMPACT_ATOMS: atom_id res chain seq x y z
N MET A 1 37.17 -32.59 -2.50
CA MET A 1 36.02 -32.55 -1.57
C MET A 1 34.97 -31.64 -2.17
N ALA A 2 33.70 -32.07 -2.21
CA ALA A 2 32.61 -31.19 -2.64
C ALA A 2 32.48 -30.03 -1.64
N LEU A 3 32.27 -28.80 -2.14
CA LEU A 3 32.02 -27.63 -1.30
C LEU A 3 30.80 -27.88 -0.43
N THR A 4 30.87 -27.46 0.83
CA THR A 4 29.74 -27.56 1.76
C THR A 4 28.64 -26.57 1.37
N GLN A 5 27.39 -26.84 1.74
CA GLN A 5 26.25 -25.94 1.45
C GLN A 5 26.53 -24.50 1.90
N LYS A 6 27.12 -24.33 3.09
CA LYS A 6 27.50 -23.03 3.64
C LYS A 6 28.48 -22.26 2.75
N GLN A 7 29.46 -22.94 2.15
CA GLN A 7 30.44 -22.32 1.24
C GLN A 7 29.79 -21.90 -0.08
N TRP A 8 28.77 -22.62 -0.56
CA TRP A 8 27.98 -22.21 -1.73
C TRP A 8 27.13 -20.98 -1.44
N ASP A 9 26.50 -20.93 -0.27
CA ASP A 9 25.68 -19.79 0.16
C ASP A 9 26.55 -18.53 0.31
N GLU A 10 27.72 -18.64 0.95
CA GLU A 10 28.70 -17.54 1.08
C GLU A 10 29.20 -17.06 -0.28
N ARG A 11 29.54 -17.98 -1.20
CA ARG A 11 29.97 -17.64 -2.56
C ARG A 11 28.87 -16.95 -3.36
N THR A 12 27.61 -17.32 -3.15
CA THR A 12 26.46 -16.69 -3.80
C THR A 12 26.20 -15.31 -3.21
N ALA A 13 26.24 -15.16 -1.88
CA ALA A 13 26.10 -13.87 -1.20
C ALA A 13 27.18 -12.87 -1.65
N LEU A 14 28.45 -13.30 -1.77
CA LEU A 14 29.53 -12.47 -2.29
C LEU A 14 29.30 -11.98 -3.71
N LYS A 15 28.71 -12.82 -4.58
CA LYS A 15 28.37 -12.41 -5.95
C LYS A 15 27.28 -11.34 -5.97
N ARG A 16 26.22 -11.51 -5.16
CA ARG A 16 25.14 -10.53 -5.04
C ARG A 16 25.65 -9.19 -4.53
N GLN A 17 26.48 -9.22 -3.49
CA GLN A 17 27.11 -8.02 -2.93
C GLN A 17 27.98 -7.30 -3.98
N LYS A 18 28.78 -8.04 -4.77
CA LYS A 18 29.60 -7.46 -5.84
C LYS A 18 28.77 -6.85 -6.96
N ALA A 19 27.61 -7.42 -7.26
CA ALA A 19 26.67 -6.89 -8.25
C ALA A 19 25.86 -5.68 -7.73
N GLY A 20 25.98 -5.34 -6.43
CA GLY A 20 25.16 -4.31 -5.79
C GLY A 20 23.69 -4.70 -5.71
N GLU A 21 23.38 -5.99 -5.75
CA GLU A 21 22.01 -6.49 -5.64
C GLU A 21 21.48 -6.27 -4.22
N GLU A 22 20.33 -5.59 -4.12
CA GLU A 22 19.58 -5.44 -2.89
C GLU A 22 18.32 -6.31 -2.91
N GLU A 23 18.06 -7.02 -1.81
CA GLU A 23 16.90 -7.89 -1.69
C GLU A 23 15.66 -7.09 -1.26
N LEU A 24 14.70 -6.94 -2.18
CA LEU A 24 13.40 -6.33 -1.90
C LEU A 24 12.41 -7.39 -1.39
N ARG A 25 12.14 -7.40 -0.07
CA ARG A 25 11.16 -8.30 0.55
C ARG A 25 9.83 -7.59 0.79
N LEU A 26 8.77 -8.05 0.16
CA LEU A 26 7.42 -7.51 0.32
C LEU A 26 6.46 -8.55 0.89
N ARG A 27 5.82 -8.24 2.02
CA ARG A 27 4.68 -9.01 2.53
C ARG A 27 3.38 -8.38 2.02
N VAL A 28 2.53 -9.15 1.37
CA VAL A 28 1.35 -8.64 0.69
C VAL A 28 0.07 -9.33 1.14
N ARG A 29 -1.03 -8.58 1.16
CA ARG A 29 -2.38 -9.10 1.42
C ARG A 29 -2.95 -9.79 0.18
N PRO A 30 -3.97 -10.67 0.32
CA PRO A 30 -4.54 -11.40 -0.81
C PRO A 30 -4.98 -10.53 -1.98
N GLY A 31 -5.62 -9.38 -1.72
CA GLY A 31 -6.07 -8.47 -2.78
C GLY A 31 -4.92 -7.90 -3.63
N THR A 32 -3.80 -7.54 -3.00
CA THR A 32 -2.61 -7.07 -3.74
C THR A 32 -1.97 -8.20 -4.54
N LYS A 33 -1.95 -9.42 -4.00
CA LYS A 33 -1.45 -10.61 -4.71
C LYS A 33 -2.29 -10.91 -5.94
N GLN A 34 -3.62 -10.78 -5.83
CA GLN A 34 -4.53 -10.96 -6.96
C GLN A 34 -4.28 -9.90 -8.04
N ALA A 35 -4.20 -8.62 -7.67
CA ALA A 35 -3.92 -7.54 -8.62
C ALA A 35 -2.59 -7.77 -9.37
N LEU A 36 -1.54 -8.23 -8.67
CA LEU A 36 -0.27 -8.60 -9.31
C LEU A 36 -0.46 -9.75 -10.31
N SER A 37 -1.23 -10.78 -9.95
CA SER A 37 -1.50 -11.92 -10.84
C SER A 37 -2.27 -11.52 -12.11
N GLU A 38 -3.20 -10.58 -11.99
CA GLU A 38 -3.97 -10.07 -13.14
C GLU A 38 -3.08 -9.26 -14.07
N LEU A 39 -2.25 -8.37 -13.52
CA LEU A 39 -1.26 -7.61 -14.30
C LEU A 39 -0.28 -8.52 -15.04
N MET A 40 0.20 -9.56 -14.37
CA MET A 40 1.04 -10.59 -14.96
C MET A 40 0.35 -11.31 -16.12
N ALA A 41 -0.91 -11.72 -15.93
CA ALA A 41 -1.68 -12.38 -16.97
C ALA A 41 -1.91 -11.47 -18.20
N TRP A 42 -2.18 -10.18 -18.00
CA TRP A 42 -2.34 -9.22 -19.10
C TRP A 42 -1.05 -9.01 -19.88
N ALA A 43 0.10 -9.04 -19.21
CA ALA A 43 1.41 -8.88 -19.82
C ALA A 43 2.03 -10.19 -20.33
N GLY A 44 1.43 -11.34 -20.04
CA GLY A 44 1.99 -12.66 -20.37
C GLY A 44 3.27 -12.99 -19.58
N ILE A 45 3.40 -12.47 -18.35
CA ILE A 45 4.58 -12.66 -17.50
C ILE A 45 4.28 -13.77 -16.47
N GLU A 46 5.19 -14.73 -16.34
CA GLU A 46 5.04 -15.85 -15.39
C GLU A 46 5.73 -15.57 -14.04
N GLU A 47 6.78 -14.74 -14.04
CA GLU A 47 7.60 -14.46 -12.87
C GLU A 47 7.22 -13.12 -12.19
N GLN A 48 6.89 -13.18 -10.89
CA GLN A 48 6.51 -11.98 -10.12
C GLN A 48 7.62 -10.94 -10.05
N GLY A 49 8.87 -11.40 -9.88
CA GLY A 49 10.03 -10.51 -9.79
C GLY A 49 10.26 -9.74 -11.10
N GLU A 50 10.06 -10.38 -12.24
CA GLU A 50 10.14 -9.74 -13.54
C GLU A 50 9.04 -8.69 -13.71
N ALA A 51 7.79 -9.04 -13.41
CA ALA A 51 6.67 -8.11 -13.46
C ALA A 51 6.93 -6.89 -12.58
N MET A 52 7.43 -7.07 -11.35
CA MET A 52 7.76 -5.96 -10.45
C MET A 52 8.87 -5.07 -10.99
N THR A 53 9.95 -5.64 -11.49
CA THR A 53 11.07 -4.90 -12.09
C THR A 53 10.61 -4.08 -13.30
N LEU A 54 9.82 -4.69 -14.20
CA LEU A 54 9.27 -4.01 -15.37
C LEU A 54 8.32 -2.87 -14.97
N MET A 55 7.44 -3.09 -13.99
CA MET A 55 6.56 -2.04 -13.48
C MET A 55 7.35 -0.84 -12.95
N ILE A 56 8.41 -1.06 -12.17
CA ILE A 56 9.25 0.02 -11.64
C ILE A 56 9.91 0.80 -12.79
N HIS A 57 10.50 0.11 -13.77
CA HIS A 57 11.16 0.76 -14.89
C HIS A 57 10.20 1.52 -15.80
N HIS A 58 9.04 0.94 -16.13
CA HIS A 58 8.03 1.61 -16.94
C HIS A 58 7.42 2.81 -16.21
N LEU A 59 7.14 2.67 -14.92
CA LEU A 59 6.65 3.77 -14.08
C LEU A 59 7.65 4.93 -14.04
N HIS A 60 8.94 4.64 -13.88
CA HIS A 60 9.99 5.64 -13.92
C HIS A 60 10.13 6.29 -15.31
N ALA A 61 10.08 5.51 -16.39
CA ALA A 61 10.20 6.00 -17.76
C ALA A 61 9.09 6.97 -18.17
N MET A 62 7.91 6.90 -17.53
CA MET A 62 6.82 7.86 -17.75
C MET A 62 7.13 9.28 -17.23
N GLY A 63 8.13 9.44 -16.36
CA GLY A 63 8.50 10.71 -15.74
C GLY A 63 7.56 11.14 -14.61
N TYR A 64 8.06 12.03 -13.74
CA TYR A 64 7.37 12.45 -12.52
C TYR A 64 5.91 12.91 -12.72
N PRO A 65 5.57 13.77 -13.71
CA PRO A 65 4.21 14.29 -13.84
C PRO A 65 3.15 13.20 -14.05
N LYS A 66 3.51 12.12 -14.77
CA LYS A 66 2.61 11.00 -15.06
C LYS A 66 2.64 9.93 -13.96
N CYS A 67 3.81 9.72 -13.36
CA CYS A 67 4.01 8.74 -12.28
C CYS A 67 3.37 9.19 -10.95
N HIS A 68 3.50 10.47 -10.59
CA HIS A 68 3.07 10.98 -9.28
C HIS A 68 1.60 10.67 -8.94
N PRO A 69 0.62 10.91 -9.84
CA PRO A 69 -0.78 10.58 -9.55
C PRO A 69 -1.07 9.08 -9.36
N MET A 70 -0.24 8.20 -9.94
CA MET A 70 -0.40 6.74 -9.80
C MET A 70 0.05 6.24 -8.42
N LEU A 71 1.08 6.87 -7.85
CA LEU A 71 1.57 6.55 -6.50
C LEU A 71 0.80 7.30 -5.41
N ASN A 72 0.19 8.44 -5.76
CA ASN A 72 -0.65 9.25 -4.88
C ASN A 72 -2.06 9.34 -5.47
N PRO A 73 -2.87 8.25 -5.39
CA PRO A 73 -4.22 8.28 -5.88
C PRO A 73 -5.00 9.41 -5.19
N PRO A 74 -5.83 10.17 -5.92
CA PRO A 74 -6.56 11.30 -5.36
C PRO A 74 -7.47 10.78 -4.25
N ARG A 75 -7.24 11.26 -3.03
CA ARG A 75 -8.20 11.07 -1.95
C ARG A 75 -9.31 12.09 -2.17
N HIS A 76 -10.55 11.63 -2.25
CA HIS A 76 -11.68 12.55 -2.21
C HIS A 76 -11.74 13.15 -0.80
N GLY A 77 -11.28 14.40 -0.68
CA GLY A 77 -11.53 15.19 0.51
C GLY A 77 -13.04 15.40 0.63
N TYR A 78 -13.62 15.01 1.76
CA TYR A 78 -15.01 15.32 2.06
C TYR A 78 -15.05 16.63 2.85
N GLU A 79 -15.46 17.71 2.19
CA GLU A 79 -15.90 18.92 2.88
C GLU A 79 -17.43 18.92 2.86
N PRO A 80 -18.11 18.84 4.04
CA PRO A 80 -19.56 18.93 4.07
C PRO A 80 -19.99 20.30 3.55
N SER A 81 -21.04 20.33 2.72
CA SER A 81 -21.65 21.60 2.32
C SER A 81 -22.15 22.36 3.55
N GLN A 82 -22.23 23.69 3.46
CA GLN A 82 -22.69 24.53 4.57
C GLN A 82 -24.08 24.13 5.08
N ILE A 83 -24.96 23.68 4.17
CA ILE A 83 -26.31 23.19 4.51
C ILE A 83 -26.20 21.91 5.35
N VAL A 84 -25.39 20.95 4.92
CA VAL A 84 -25.18 19.68 5.65
C VAL A 84 -24.54 19.92 7.01
N ALA A 85 -23.55 20.82 7.08
CA ALA A 85 -22.90 21.18 8.35
C ALA A 85 -23.89 21.84 9.33
N ARG A 86 -24.78 22.73 8.84
CA ARG A 86 -25.81 23.37 9.64
C ARG A 86 -26.88 22.39 10.12
N GLU A 87 -27.34 21.51 9.24
CA GLU A 87 -28.28 20.44 9.60
C GLU A 87 -27.70 19.50 10.66
N PHE A 88 -26.44 19.10 10.50
CA PHE A 88 -25.74 18.31 11.49
C PHE A 88 -25.70 19.01 12.85
N LEU A 89 -25.29 20.29 12.89
CA LEU A 89 -25.26 21.08 14.12
C LEU A 89 -26.64 21.16 14.79
N ASN A 90 -27.70 21.49 14.03
CA ASN A 90 -29.05 21.60 14.56
C ASN A 90 -29.53 20.29 15.18
N LYS A 91 -29.31 19.17 14.49
CA LYS A 91 -29.69 17.83 14.98
C LYS A 91 -28.87 17.41 16.19
N SER A 92 -27.58 17.72 16.23
CA SER A 92 -26.74 17.48 17.41
C SER A 92 -27.24 18.26 18.63
N LEU A 93 -27.62 19.54 18.46
CA LEU A 93 -28.17 20.33 19.55
C LEU A 93 -29.52 19.79 20.05
N LEU A 94 -30.40 19.36 19.15
CA LEU A 94 -31.66 18.71 19.51
C LEU A 94 -31.44 17.39 20.26
N ALA A 95 -30.46 16.58 19.82
CA ALA A 95 -30.10 15.35 20.51
C ALA A 95 -29.61 15.61 21.94
N ILE A 96 -28.73 16.60 22.14
CA ILE A 96 -28.23 17.01 23.47
C ILE A 96 -29.37 17.52 24.36
N GLN A 97 -30.35 18.22 23.80
CA GLN A 97 -31.51 18.70 24.57
C GLN A 97 -32.45 17.56 24.98
N ASN A 98 -32.66 16.59 24.09
CA ASN A 98 -33.56 15.46 24.34
C ASN A 98 -32.96 14.42 25.29
N ASP A 99 -31.65 14.23 25.23
CA ASP A 99 -30.90 13.37 26.14
C ASP A 99 -29.59 14.06 26.56
N PRO A 100 -29.62 14.91 27.61
CA PRO A 100 -28.44 15.57 28.14
C PRO A 100 -27.55 14.62 28.96
N GLY A 101 -27.94 13.34 29.09
CA GLY A 101 -27.36 12.37 29.98
C GLY A 101 -26.00 11.89 29.53
N ASN A 102 -24.94 12.49 30.07
CA ASN A 102 -23.72 11.71 30.32
C ASN A 102 -24.12 10.56 31.25
N GLU A 103 -24.08 9.31 30.77
CA GLU A 103 -24.01 8.17 31.67
C GLU A 103 -22.74 8.34 32.52
N ILE A 104 -22.91 8.69 33.81
CA ILE A 104 -21.82 8.66 34.77
C ILE A 104 -21.53 7.17 35.00
N ILE A 105 -20.55 6.63 34.28
CA ILE A 105 -20.03 5.29 34.54
C ILE A 105 -19.16 5.43 35.79
N GLU A 106 -19.75 5.16 36.96
CA GLU A 106 -18.96 5.06 38.19
C GLU A 106 -17.97 3.88 38.07
N PRO A 107 -16.70 4.08 38.43
CA PRO A 107 -15.71 3.00 38.35
C PRO A 107 -16.04 1.90 39.37
N ASN A 108 -16.10 0.65 38.89
CA ASN A 108 -16.13 -0.55 39.74
C ASN A 108 -14.82 -0.72 40.52
#